data_AF-A0AA51HM19-F1
#
_entry.id   AF-A0AA51HM19-F1
#
_cell.length_a   1.000
_cell.length_b   1.000
_cell.length_c   1.000
_cell.angle_alpha   90.00
_cell.angle_beta   90.00
_cell.angle_gamma   90.00
#
_symmetry.space_group_name_H-M   'P 1'
#
loop_
_entity.id
_entity.type
_entity.pdbx_description
1 polymer ?
#
loop_
_entity_poly.entity_id
_entity_poly.type
_entity_poly.pdbx_seq_one_letter_code
_entity_poly.pdbx_strand_id
1 'polypeptide(L)' 'MKDFEQVVVKWADLVLCTGSTICNGSIVNFLNLDKEVLFFGTTLAGAAQMLSLKRVCFYSS' A
#
# COMPACT_ATOMS: atom_id res chain seq x y z
N MET A 1 17.61 -0.90 -0.50
CA MET A 1 16.19 -1.16 -0.84
C MET A 1 15.90 -2.64 -1.10
N LYS A 2 16.87 -3.44 -1.59
CA LYS A 2 16.69 -4.88 -1.86
C LYS A 2 16.25 -5.72 -0.64
N ASP A 3 16.65 -5.34 0.57
CA ASP A 3 16.34 -6.13 1.78
C ASP A 3 14.86 -6.06 2.20
N PHE A 4 14.23 -4.89 2.05
CA PHE A 4 12.82 -4.71 2.42
C PHE A 4 11.91 -5.62 1.58
N GLU A 5 12.05 -5.53 0.26
CA GLU A 5 11.25 -6.33 -0.68
C GLU A 5 11.44 -7.83 -0.44
N GLN A 6 12.68 -8.29 -0.24
CA GLN A 6 12.95 -9.69 0.07
C GLN A 6 12.29 -10.16 1.36
N VAL A 7 12.33 -9.35 2.43
CA VAL A 7 11.71 -9.69 3.71
C VAL A 7 10.19 -9.75 3.58
N VAL A 8 9.58 -8.76 2.91
CA VAL A 8 8.13 -8.71 2.70
C VAL A 8 7.66 -9.88 1.83
N VAL A 9 8.32 -10.13 0.70
CA VAL A 9 7.96 -11.23 -0.21
C VAL A 9 8.15 -12.60 0.47
N LYS A 10 9.15 -12.76 1.34
CA LYS A 10 9.41 -14.04 2.02
C LYS A 10 8.40 -14.36 3.13
N TRP A 11 7.92 -13.35 3.85
CA TRP A 11 7.15 -13.58 5.08
C TRP A 11 5.68 -13.15 5.01
N ALA A 12 5.35 -12.09 4.28
CA ALA A 12 4.00 -11.56 4.26
C ALA A 12 3.13 -12.32 3.24
N ASP A 13 1.93 -12.71 3.67
CA ASP A 13 0.86 -13.12 2.75
C ASP A 13 0.07 -11.91 2.22
N LEU A 14 0.02 -10.84 3.04
CA LEU A 14 -0.68 -9.59 2.76
C LEU A 14 0.09 -8.41 3.36
N VAL A 15 0.17 -7.30 2.63
CA VAL A 15 0.77 -6.05 3.10
C VAL A 15 -0.34 -5.02 3.33
N LEU A 16 -0.48 -4.57 4.58
CA LEU A 16 -1.35 -3.46 4.93
C LEU A 16 -0.54 -2.16 4.96
N CYS A 17 -0.76 -1.27 4.00
CA CYS A 17 0.03 -0.05 3.82
C CYS A 17 -0.79 1.21 4.12
N THR A 18 -0.25 2.12 4.92
CA THR A 18 -0.92 3.42 5.17
C THR A 18 -0.89 4.29 3.91
N GLY A 19 -2.02 4.93 3.61
CA GLY A 19 -2.16 5.87 2.51
C GLY A 19 -1.33 7.13 2.66
N SER A 20 -0.86 7.47 3.86
CA SER A 20 0.05 8.63 4.07
C SER A 20 1.41 8.47 3.38
N THR A 21 1.76 7.27 2.92
CA THR A 21 2.95 7.01 2.08
C THR A 21 2.93 7.76 0.75
N ILE A 22 1.75 8.19 0.27
CA ILE A 22 1.66 9.04 -0.91
C ILE A 22 2.25 10.44 -0.67
N CYS A 23 2.13 10.97 0.56
CA CYS A 23 2.57 12.32 0.90
C CYS A 23 4.09 12.46 0.90
N ASN A 24 4.81 11.37 1.19
CA ASN A 24 6.28 11.36 1.24
C ASN A 24 6.91 10.56 0.09
N GLY A 25 6.11 10.12 -0.89
CA GLY A 25 6.57 9.38 -2.06
C GLY A 25 6.99 7.93 -1.80
N SER A 26 7.00 7.45 -0.55
CA SER A 26 7.39 6.07 -0.23
C SER A 26 6.37 5.01 -0.68
N ILE A 27 5.20 5.43 -1.15
CA ILE A 27 4.19 4.55 -1.74
C ILE A 27 4.75 3.67 -2.87
N VAL A 28 5.74 4.18 -3.62
CA VAL A 28 6.38 3.47 -4.73
C VAL A 28 7.01 2.14 -4.32
N ASN A 29 7.39 1.98 -3.05
CA ASN A 29 7.96 0.74 -2.51
C ASN A 29 6.92 -0.39 -2.41
N PHE A 30 5.64 -0.07 -2.58
CA PHE A 30 4.52 -1.00 -2.40
C PHE A 30 3.72 -1.25 -3.68
N LEU A 31 3.95 -0.49 -4.76
CA LEU A 31 3.15 -0.58 -5.98
C LEU A 31 3.44 -1.83 -6.83
N ASN A 32 4.68 -2.32 -6.79
CA ASN A 32 5.16 -3.41 -7.65
C ASN A 32 5.62 -4.64 -6.85
N LEU A 33 5.13 -4.82 -5.63
CA LEU A 33 5.44 -6.01 -4.83
C LEU A 33 4.73 -7.22 -5.43
N ASP A 34 5.41 -8.37 -5.45
CA ASP A 34 4.81 -9.68 -5.76
C ASP A 34 3.99 -10.23 -4.56
N LYS A 35 3.22 -9.35 -3.93
CA LYS A 35 2.36 -9.61 -2.78
C LYS A 35 1.11 -8.75 -2.86
N GLU A 36 0.02 -9.25 -2.29
CA GLU A 36 -1.18 -8.45 -2.20
C GLU A 36 -0.94 -7.26 -1.26
N VAL A 37 -1.23 -6.05 -1.75
CA VAL A 37 -1.13 -4.82 -0.98
C VAL A 37 -2.51 -4.20 -0.85
N LEU A 38 -2.95 -4.01 0.39
CA LEU A 38 -4.14 -3.25 0.73
C LEU A 38 -3.73 -1.93 1.35
N PHE A 39 -4.17 -0.84 0.76
CA PHE A 39 -3.95 0.46 1.34
C PHE A 39 -5.09 0.88 2.26
N PHE A 40 -4.81 1.65 3.31
CA PHE A 40 -5.85 2.18 4.20
C PHE A 40 -5.65 3.66 4.53
N GLY A 41 -6.69 4.28 5.07
CA GLY A 41 -6.69 5.70 5.44
C GLY A 41 -7.34 6.60 4.39
N THR A 42 -7.66 7.83 4.81
CA THR A 42 -8.39 8.82 3.99
C THR A 42 -7.48 9.58 3.03
N THR A 43 -6.22 9.79 3.41
CA THR A 43 -5.23 10.56 2.64
C THR A 43 -5.04 10.07 1.21
N LEU A 44 -5.16 8.77 0.99
CA LEU A 44 -5.00 8.12 -0.33
C LEU A 44 -6.32 8.02 -1.10
N ALA A 45 -7.49 8.22 -0.48
CA ALA A 45 -8.78 7.77 -1.04
C ALA A 45 -9.00 8.15 -2.52
N GLY A 46 -8.73 9.40 -2.90
CA GLY A 46 -8.81 9.84 -4.29
C GLY A 46 -7.73 9.22 -5.19
N ALA A 47 -6.48 9.21 -4.73
CA ALA A 47 -5.37 8.64 -5.48
C ALA A 47 -5.50 7.11 -5.67
N ALA A 48 -6.06 6.38 -4.71
CA ALA A 48 -6.35 4.95 -4.87
C ALA A 48 -7.32 4.71 -6.03
N GLN A 49 -8.36 5.54 -6.16
CA GLN A 49 -9.30 5.42 -7.29
C GLN A 49 -8.62 5.77 -8.62
N MET A 50 -7.82 6.83 -8.67
CA MET A 50 -7.10 7.25 -9.88
C MET A 50 -6.06 6.21 -10.34
N LEU A 51 -5.37 5.58 -9.40
CA LEU A 51 -4.30 4.62 -9.64
C LEU A 51 -4.78 3.15 -9.62
N SER A 52 -6.10 2.93 -9.49
CA SER A 52 -6.71 1.60 -9.37
C SER A 52 -6.09 0.72 -8.28
N LEU A 53 -5.75 1.31 -7.13
CA LEU A 53 -5.15 0.61 -6.00
C LEU A 53 -6.23 0.01 -5.10
N LYS A 54 -5.96 -1.22 -4.60
CA LYS A 54 -6.84 -1.85 -3.61
C LYS A 54 -6.77 -1.06 -2.29
N ARG A 55 -7.91 -0.50 -1.87
CA ARG A 55 -8.02 0.29 -0.63
C ARG A 55 -9.12 -0.28 0.26
N VAL A 56 -8.86 -0.34 1.55
CA VAL A 56 -9.83 -0.63 2.60
C VAL A 56 -10.03 0.59 3.50
N CYS A 57 -11.26 0.81 3.96
CA CYS A 57 -11.56 1.84 4.93
C CYS A 57 -12.40 1.23 6.05
N PHE A 58 -11.82 1.11 7.24
CA PHE A 58 -12.49 0.48 8.38
C PHE A 58 -13.57 1.35 9.04
N TYR A 59 -13.65 2.63 8.68
CA TYR A 59 -14.54 3.62 9.30
C TYR A 59 -15.33 4.47 8.31
N SER A 60 -15.24 4.17 7.00
CA SER A 60 -16.11 4.81 6.00
C SER A 60 -17.31 3.90 5.79
N SER A 61 -18.45 4.33 6.32
CA SER A 61 -19.77 3.84 5.86
C SER A 61 -20.01 4.23 4.40
#